data_AF-A0A4Q3ED72-F1
#
_entry.id   AF-A0A4Q3ED72-F1
#
_cell.length_a   1.000
_cell.length_b   1.000
_cell.length_c   1.000
_cell.angle_alpha   90.00
_cell.angle_beta   90.00
_cell.angle_gamma   90.00
#
_symmetry.space_group_name_H-M   'P 1'
#
loop_
_entity.id
_entity.type
_entity.pdbx_description
1 polymer ?
#
loop_
_entity_poly.entity_id
_entity_poly.type
_entity_poly.pdbx_seq_one_letter_code
_entity_poly.pdbx_strand_id
1 'polypeptide(L)'
;EPFKDLGATTVTIRNTGSTDHVSFDAVGIPGFQFIQDPMDYFARTHHSNQDTYERLVEDDLKQSATIVASFVYNTSQREQLMPRKELPKATASLN
;
A
#
# COMPACT_ATOMS: atom_id res chain seq x y z
N GLU A 1 -0.39 5.14 -20.07
CA GLU A 1 -0.06 5.06 -18.62
C GLU A 1 -0.29 3.61 -18.17
N PRO A 2 0.61 3.02 -17.36
CA PRO A 2 0.40 1.69 -16.80
C PRO A 2 -0.94 1.60 -16.05
N PHE A 3 -1.65 0.47 -16.18
CA PHE A 3 -2.91 0.15 -15.48
C PHE A 3 -4.10 1.12 -15.69
N LYS A 4 -4.02 2.01 -16.68
CA LYS A 4 -5.11 2.96 -16.98
C LYS A 4 -6.42 2.26 -17.36
N ASP A 5 -6.30 1.17 -18.11
CA ASP A 5 -7.39 0.28 -18.49
C ASP A 5 -7.99 -0.50 -17.30
N LEU A 6 -7.23 -0.64 -16.21
CA LEU A 6 -7.69 -1.17 -14.94
C LEU A 6 -8.24 -0.08 -14.00
N GLY A 7 -8.34 1.18 -14.42
CA GLY A 7 -8.84 2.27 -13.56
C GLY A 7 -7.88 2.74 -12.45
N ALA A 8 -6.65 2.21 -12.39
CA ALA A 8 -5.65 2.57 -11.38
C ALA A 8 -4.83 3.79 -11.84
N THR A 9 -5.42 4.97 -11.79
CA THR A 9 -4.84 6.21 -12.36
C THR A 9 -4.26 7.17 -11.32
N THR A 10 -4.35 6.85 -10.03
CA THR A 10 -4.01 7.78 -8.94
C THR A 10 -2.68 7.43 -8.29
N VAL A 11 -1.79 8.41 -8.24
CA VAL A 11 -0.57 8.37 -7.41
C VAL A 11 -0.61 9.56 -6.46
N THR A 12 -0.34 9.33 -5.18
CA THR A 12 -0.43 10.37 -4.15
C THR A 12 0.71 10.26 -3.15
N ILE A 13 1.15 11.41 -2.65
CA ILE A 13 2.09 11.53 -1.52
C ILE A 13 1.36 11.75 -0.18
N ARG A 14 0.02 11.73 -0.18
CA ARG A 14 -0.77 11.90 1.03
C ARG A 14 -0.51 10.74 1.98
N ASN A 15 -0.44 11.06 3.26
CA ASN A 15 -0.41 10.05 4.31
C ASN A 15 -1.75 9.31 4.37
N THR A 16 -1.67 8.06 4.80
CA THR A 16 -2.81 7.21 5.13
C THR A 16 -2.81 6.95 6.65
N GLY A 17 -3.82 6.22 7.13
CA GLY A 17 -3.90 5.78 8.51
C GLY A 17 -2.84 4.73 8.87
N SER A 18 -3.09 3.98 9.95
CA SER A 18 -2.16 2.97 10.45
C SER A 18 -2.23 1.68 9.63
N THR A 19 -1.16 1.34 8.90
CA THR A 19 -0.91 0.01 8.33
C THR A 19 0.59 -0.29 8.37
N ASP A 20 1.00 -1.54 8.05
CA ASP A 20 2.36 -2.01 8.31
C ASP A 20 3.46 -1.24 7.55
N HIS A 21 3.17 -0.70 6.35
CA HIS A 21 4.14 0.06 5.57
C HIS A 21 4.70 1.29 6.30
N VAL A 22 3.93 1.86 7.25
CA VAL A 22 4.33 3.03 8.04
C VAL A 22 5.60 2.76 8.84
N SER A 23 5.76 1.54 9.36
CA SER A 23 6.94 1.16 10.15
C SER A 23 8.23 1.15 9.31
N PHE A 24 8.14 0.81 8.02
CA PHE A 24 9.27 0.85 7.08
C PHE A 24 9.58 2.29 6.66
N ASP A 25 8.55 3.05 6.31
CA ASP A 25 8.70 4.46 5.90
C ASP A 25 9.35 5.30 7.00
N ALA A 26 8.99 5.05 8.26
CA ALA A 26 9.53 5.72 9.44
C ALA A 26 11.06 5.58 9.59
N VAL A 27 11.67 4.53 9.03
CA VAL A 27 13.11 4.27 9.08
C VAL A 27 13.78 4.43 7.71
N GLY A 28 13.15 5.13 6.78
CA GLY A 28 13.71 5.43 5.46
C GLY A 28 13.73 4.24 4.50
N ILE A 29 13.05 3.14 4.82
CA ILE A 29 12.83 2.04 3.89
C ILE A 29 11.54 2.32 3.09
N PRO A 30 11.57 2.33 1.75
CA PRO A 30 10.36 2.59 0.96
C PRO A 30 9.24 1.59 1.30
N GLY A 31 8.16 2.11 1.88
CA GLY A 31 6.92 1.40 2.16
C GLY A 31 5.77 2.03 1.40
N PHE A 32 4.85 1.20 0.88
CA PHE A 32 3.73 1.67 0.07
C PHE A 32 2.41 1.08 0.57
N GLN A 33 1.35 1.87 0.46
CA GLN A 33 -0.03 1.39 0.55
C GLN A 33 -0.70 1.60 -0.80
N PHE A 34 -1.57 0.67 -1.17
CA PHE A 34 -2.36 0.76 -2.40
C PHE A 34 -3.70 1.43 -2.09
N ILE A 35 -4.13 2.31 -2.99
CA ILE A 35 -5.42 2.99 -2.88
C ILE A 35 -6.50 2.02 -3.33
N GLN A 36 -7.53 1.85 -2.51
CA GLN A 36 -8.69 1.02 -2.79
C GLN A 36 -9.94 1.90 -2.81
N ASP A 37 -10.99 1.47 -3.52
CA ASP A 37 -12.32 2.03 -3.34
C ASP A 37 -12.78 1.78 -1.89
N PRO A 38 -13.24 2.81 -1.15
CA PRO A 38 -13.69 2.62 0.22
C PRO A 38 -14.91 1.70 0.37
N MET A 39 -15.71 1.50 -0.69
CA MET A 39 -16.97 0.75 -0.66
C MET A 39 -17.79 1.09 0.61
N ASP A 40 -18.19 0.09 1.40
CA ASP A 40 -18.80 0.24 2.72
C ASP A 40 -17.83 -0.10 3.87
N TYR A 41 -16.51 -0.13 3.62
CA TYR A 41 -15.47 -0.60 4.54
C TYR A 41 -15.60 0.04 5.92
N PHE A 42 -15.45 1.36 6.00
CA PHE A 42 -15.49 2.08 7.27
C PHE A 42 -16.89 2.21 7.86
N ALA A 43 -17.93 2.13 7.03
CA ALA A 43 -19.29 2.37 7.49
C ALA A 43 -19.95 1.10 8.07
N ARG A 44 -19.53 -0.09 7.62
CA ARG A 44 -20.28 -1.33 7.86
C ARG A 44 -19.45 -2.57 8.14
N THR A 45 -18.28 -2.75 7.52
CA THR A 45 -17.59 -4.04 7.56
C THR A 45 -16.37 -4.05 8.48
N HIS A 46 -15.54 -2.99 8.44
CA HIS A 46 -14.30 -2.90 9.22
C HIS A 46 -14.53 -3.11 10.73
N HIS A 47 -13.78 -4.04 11.32
CA HIS A 47 -13.86 -4.38 12.74
C HIS A 47 -15.28 -4.72 13.24
N SER A 48 -16.08 -5.37 12.40
CA SER A 48 -17.43 -5.78 12.73
C SER A 48 -17.64 -7.27 12.45
N ASN A 49 -18.77 -7.82 12.88
CA ASN A 49 -19.19 -9.17 12.49
C ASN A 49 -19.69 -9.26 11.03
N GLN A 50 -19.63 -8.16 10.28
CA GLN A 50 -19.95 -8.09 8.85
C GLN A 50 -18.70 -8.21 7.96
N ASP A 51 -17.51 -8.35 8.54
CA ASP A 51 -16.27 -8.68 7.83
C ASP A 51 -16.26 -10.19 7.50
N THR A 52 -16.96 -10.56 6.42
CA THR A 52 -17.15 -11.95 6.01
C THR A 52 -16.72 -12.17 4.57
N TYR A 53 -16.51 -13.43 4.21
CA TYR A 53 -16.06 -13.84 2.87
C TYR A 53 -16.98 -13.32 1.75
N GLU A 54 -18.30 -13.26 2.00
CA GLU A 54 -19.31 -12.83 1.04
C GLU A 54 -19.21 -11.34 0.67
N ARG A 55 -18.41 -10.55 1.39
CA ARG A 55 -18.16 -9.14 1.08
C ARG A 55 -17.00 -8.92 0.12
N LEU A 56 -16.25 -9.97 -0.19
CA LEU A 56 -15.18 -9.91 -1.18
C LEU A 56 -15.77 -9.75 -2.59
N VAL A 57 -15.16 -8.86 -3.37
CA VAL A 57 -15.46 -8.69 -4.79
C VAL A 57 -14.34 -9.34 -5.59
N GLU A 58 -14.64 -10.46 -6.25
CA GLU A 58 -13.65 -11.27 -6.94
C GLU A 58 -12.86 -10.48 -8.00
N ASP A 59 -13.55 -9.62 -8.75
CA ASP A 59 -12.93 -8.80 -9.80
C ASP A 59 -11.96 -7.76 -9.22
N ASP A 60 -12.31 -7.13 -8.10
CA ASP A 60 -11.45 -6.18 -7.39
C ASP A 60 -10.21 -6.88 -6.80
N LEU A 61 -10.37 -8.11 -6.31
CA LEU A 61 -9.25 -8.94 -5.83
C LEU A 61 -8.29 -9.30 -6.97
N LYS A 62 -8.81 -9.70 -8.15
CA LYS A 62 -8.00 -10.00 -9.34
C LYS A 62 -7.26 -8.76 -9.84
N GLN A 63 -7.95 -7.63 -9.91
CA GLN A 63 -7.36 -6.34 -10.31
C GLN A 63 -6.24 -5.94 -9.34
N SER A 64 -6.52 -5.97 -8.03
CA SER A 64 -5.55 -5.65 -6.98
C SER A 64 -4.32 -6.56 -7.05
N ALA A 65 -4.53 -7.88 -7.16
CA ALA A 65 -3.46 -8.86 -7.27
C ALA A 65 -2.59 -8.61 -8.51
N THR A 66 -3.19 -8.27 -9.64
CA THR A 66 -2.48 -7.96 -10.89
C THR A 66 -1.57 -6.73 -10.72
N ILE A 67 -2.08 -5.67 -10.10
CA ILE A 67 -1.31 -4.43 -9.89
C ILE A 67 -0.17 -4.67 -8.90
N VAL A 68 -0.45 -5.31 -7.76
CA VAL A 68 0.57 -5.61 -6.73
C VAL A 68 1.66 -6.53 -7.31
N ALA A 69 1.29 -7.60 -8.00
CA ALA A 69 2.25 -8.51 -8.61
C ALA A 69 3.12 -7.80 -9.65
N SER A 70 2.52 -6.94 -10.48
CA SER A 70 3.26 -6.16 -11.47
C SER A 70 4.21 -5.15 -10.81
N PHE A 71 3.80 -4.50 -9.72
CA PHE A 71 4.65 -3.59 -8.95
C PHE A 71 5.84 -4.33 -8.32
N VAL A 72 5.58 -5.46 -7.66
CA VAL A 72 6.63 -6.30 -7.04
C VAL A 72 7.59 -6.83 -8.09
N TYR A 73 7.08 -7.33 -9.21
CA TYR A 73 7.92 -7.80 -10.31
C TYR A 73 8.84 -6.68 -10.81
N ASN A 74 8.28 -5.54 -11.25
CA ASN A 74 9.09 -4.45 -11.78
C ASN A 74 10.10 -3.90 -10.76
N THR A 75 9.72 -3.78 -9.49
CA THR A 75 10.66 -3.33 -8.44
C THR A 75 11.78 -4.34 -8.18
N SER A 76 11.50 -5.63 -8.28
CA SER A 76 12.51 -6.69 -8.15
C SER A 76 13.47 -6.78 -9.34
N GLN A 77 13.06 -6.32 -10.53
CA GLN A 77 13.89 -6.35 -11.74
C GLN A 77 14.75 -5.09 -11.92
N ARG A 78 14.69 -4.11 -11.00
CA ARG A 78 15.51 -2.90 -11.10
C ARG A 78 16.98 -3.20 -10.80
N GLU A 79 17.88 -2.68 -11.62
CA GLU A 79 19.33 -2.70 -11.34
C GLU A 79 19.69 -1.85 -10.11
N GLN A 80 18.94 -0.77 -9.88
CA GLN A 80 19.17 0.18 -8.80
C GLN A 80 18.04 0.16 -7.79
N LEU A 81 18.41 0.35 -6.52
CA LEU A 81 17.45 0.51 -5.42
C LEU A 81 16.42 1.60 -5.74
N MET A 82 15.23 1.47 -5.16
CA MET A 82 14.22 2.53 -5.14
C MET A 82 14.79 3.77 -4.42
N PRO A 83 14.41 4.99 -4.83
CA PRO A 83 14.73 6.20 -4.07
C PRO A 83 14.29 6.05 -2.61
N ARG A 84 15.15 6.42 -1.66
CA ARG A 84 14.93 6.29 -0.22
C ARG A 84 14.97 7.65 0.45
N LYS A 85 14.20 7.78 1.54
CA LYS A 85 14.34 8.93 2.46
C LYS A 85 15.66 8.79 3.21
N GLU A 86 16.17 9.91 3.71
CA GLU A 86 17.30 9.87 4.64
C GLU A 86 16.92 9.05 5.88
N LEU A 87 17.88 8.26 6.37
CA LEU A 87 17.68 7.49 7.59
C LEU A 87 17.48 8.44 8.78
N PRO A 88 16.61 8.08 9.75
CA PRO A 88 16.51 8.84 10.99
C PRO A 88 17.89 8.99 11.64
N LYS A 89 18.18 10.19 12.16
CA LYS A 89 19.39 10.37 12.98
C LYS A 89 19.28 9.47 14.20
N ALA A 90 20.36 8.79 14.55
CA ALA A 90 20.41 8.01 15.78
C ALA A 90 20.02 8.93 16.96
N THR A 91 18.95 8.56 17.68
CA THR A 91 18.65 9.18 18.96
C THR A 91 19.79 8.79 19.89
N ALA A 92 20.58 9.78 20.34
CA ALA A 92 21.55 9.55 21.39
C ALA A 92 20.83 8.85 22.55
N SER A 93 21.34 7.68 22.95
CA SER A 93 20.79 6.92 24.07
C SER A 93 20.66 7.86 25.27
N LEU A 94 19.44 8.01 25.77
CA LEU A 94 19.20 8.66 27.05
C LEU A 94 19.86 7.77 28.10
N ASN A 95 20.99 8.25 28.62
CA ASN A 95 21.63 7.69 29.81
C ASN A 95 20.77 7.96 31.05
#